data_AF-A0A9Q1BL42-F1
#
_entry.id   AF-A0A9Q1BL42-F1
#
_cell.length_a   1.000
_cell.length_b   1.000
_cell.length_c   1.000
_cell.angle_alpha   90.00
_cell.angle_beta   90.00
_cell.angle_gamma   90.00
#
_symmetry.space_group_name_H-M   'P 1'
#
loop_
_entity.id
_entity.type
_entity.pdbx_description
1 polymer ?
#
loop_
_entity_poly.entity_id
_entity_poly.type
_entity_poly.pdbx_seq_one_letter_code
_entity_poly.pdbx_strand_id
1 'polypeptide(L)'
;MPGDRDSTIVKLEFSSGVSVSPPQAFTMLKNNGVEVKEIEMLQPLAARNTYDLKFRSDAARIQGVSCLKGLEGLTVTPYDRSVVVTVLYLNFEVDQGLVARVLSQYGTVSDMRWVTYQAGELKGILNGKRQFRMVLKREIPSFRFIGGSKAHIRYFGQPRTCFKCGEEGHVSGSCPTSYSARASAEPGPEPMVEEPGSPCL
;
A
#
# COMPACT_ATOMS: atom_id res chain seq x y z
N MET A 1 23.01 0.85 3.88
CA MET A 1 21.88 1.08 4.81
C MET A 1 20.93 -0.09 4.63
N PRO A 2 20.53 -0.81 5.70
CA PRO A 2 19.96 -2.16 5.59
C PRO A 2 18.79 -2.12 4.61
N GLY A 3 18.98 -2.83 3.51
CA GLY A 3 18.28 -2.61 2.25
C GLY A 3 16.80 -2.91 2.34
N ASP A 4 16.08 -2.39 1.34
CA ASP A 4 14.75 -2.79 0.90
C ASP A 4 14.61 -4.32 0.89
N ARG A 5 14.37 -4.93 2.03
CA ARG A 5 14.12 -6.37 2.11
C ARG A 5 12.70 -6.58 1.61
N ASP A 6 12.60 -7.46 0.62
CA ASP A 6 11.37 -7.84 -0.06
C ASP A 6 10.28 -8.18 0.98
N SER A 7 9.09 -7.61 0.79
CA SER A 7 7.94 -7.77 1.69
C SER A 7 7.55 -9.23 1.86
N THR A 8 7.91 -10.10 0.92
CA THR A 8 7.66 -11.54 0.96
C THR A 8 8.59 -12.32 1.89
N ILE A 9 9.58 -11.67 2.52
CA ILE A 9 10.55 -12.33 3.40
C ILE A 9 10.15 -12.17 4.88
N VAL A 10 10.33 -13.24 5.65
CA VAL A 10 10.23 -13.23 7.11
C VAL A 10 11.48 -13.85 7.73
N LYS A 11 11.89 -13.33 8.89
CA LYS A 11 12.92 -13.94 9.72
C LYS A 11 12.28 -14.98 10.65
N LEU A 12 12.87 -16.16 10.71
CA LEU A 12 12.54 -17.23 11.63
C LEU A 12 13.65 -17.37 12.66
N GLU A 13 13.31 -17.38 13.95
CA GLU A 13 14.25 -17.58 15.06
C GLU A 13 13.73 -18.69 15.96
N PHE A 14 14.46 -19.80 16.04
CA PHE A 14 14.09 -20.92 16.89
C PHE A 14 14.85 -20.85 18.21
N SER A 15 14.14 -20.89 19.34
CA SER A 15 14.72 -20.75 20.68
C SER A 15 15.40 -22.03 21.20
N SER A 16 15.50 -23.08 20.39
CA SER A 16 16.06 -24.36 20.80
C SER A 16 17.54 -24.26 21.17
N GLY A 17 17.92 -24.90 22.29
CA GLY A 17 19.31 -25.10 22.69
C GLY A 17 20.05 -26.12 21.81
N VAL A 18 19.35 -26.81 20.90
CA VAL A 18 19.89 -27.74 19.90
C VAL A 18 19.91 -27.05 18.53
N SER A 19 20.90 -27.40 17.69
CA SER A 19 20.95 -26.89 16.32
C SER A 19 19.73 -27.38 15.54
N VAL A 20 18.96 -26.45 14.97
CA VAL A 20 17.90 -26.76 14.01
C VAL A 20 18.55 -26.78 12.62
N SER A 21 18.35 -27.83 11.85
CA SER A 21 18.83 -27.93 10.46
C SER A 21 17.78 -27.42 9.47
N PRO A 22 18.15 -27.03 8.22
CA PRO A 22 17.18 -26.60 7.23
C PRO A 22 16.04 -27.62 6.96
N PRO A 23 16.30 -28.95 6.86
CA PRO A 23 15.23 -29.93 6.74
C PRO A 23 14.28 -29.97 7.95
N GLN A 24 14.81 -29.82 9.18
CA GLN A 24 13.97 -29.76 10.39
C GLN A 24 13.11 -28.50 10.42
N ALA A 25 13.69 -27.35 10.09
CA ALA A 25 12.96 -26.10 9.96
C ALA A 25 11.84 -26.25 8.91
N PHE A 26 12.14 -26.85 7.76
CA PHE A 26 11.17 -27.08 6.70
C PHE A 26 10.04 -28.04 7.09
N THR A 27 10.36 -29.14 7.78
CA THR A 27 9.36 -30.06 8.34
C THR A 27 8.46 -29.36 9.34
N MET A 28 9.00 -28.49 10.19
CA MET A 28 8.20 -27.68 11.12
C MET A 28 7.22 -26.77 10.36
N LEU A 29 7.70 -26.04 9.34
CA LEU A 29 6.84 -25.17 8.53
C LEU A 29 5.68 -25.95 7.92
N LYS A 30 5.99 -27.09 7.28
CA LYS A 30 5.00 -27.97 6.66
C LYS A 30 3.98 -28.51 7.66
N ASN A 31 4.43 -28.99 8.82
CA ASN A 31 3.56 -29.56 9.85
C ASN A 31 2.60 -28.53 10.45
N ASN A 32 2.95 -27.25 10.39
CA ASN A 32 2.12 -26.14 10.85
C ASN A 32 1.29 -25.51 9.73
N GLY A 33 1.15 -26.16 8.58
CA GLY A 33 0.22 -25.74 7.52
C GLY A 33 0.79 -24.74 6.51
N VAL A 34 2.11 -24.47 6.54
CA VAL A 34 2.76 -23.71 5.47
C VAL A 34 2.91 -24.59 4.23
N GLU A 35 2.30 -24.17 3.12
CA GLU A 35 2.38 -24.89 1.86
C GLU A 35 3.77 -24.76 1.23
N VAL A 36 4.43 -25.90 0.99
CA VAL A 36 5.77 -25.97 0.40
C VAL A 36 5.86 -25.24 -0.94
N LYS A 37 4.82 -25.34 -1.78
CA LYS A 37 4.81 -24.71 -3.10
C LYS A 37 4.88 -23.18 -3.03
N GLU A 38 4.46 -22.59 -1.92
CA GLU A 38 4.44 -21.14 -1.69
C GLU A 38 5.78 -20.59 -1.19
N ILE A 39 6.72 -21.47 -0.84
CA ILE A 39 8.08 -21.11 -0.42
C ILE A 39 8.97 -20.98 -1.66
N GLU A 40 9.65 -19.84 -1.77
CA GLU A 40 10.66 -19.58 -2.81
C GLU A 40 12.07 -19.89 -2.31
N MET A 41 12.38 -19.53 -1.07
CA MET A 41 13.75 -19.64 -0.53
C MET A 41 13.74 -19.81 1.00
N LEU A 42 14.69 -20.60 1.52
CA LEU A 42 15.01 -20.68 2.94
C LEU A 42 16.53 -20.50 3.09
N GLN A 43 16.95 -19.36 3.62
CA GLN A 43 18.35 -18.99 3.74
C GLN A 43 18.80 -19.02 5.21
N PRO A 44 19.80 -19.83 5.59
CA PRO A 44 20.40 -19.76 6.91
C PRO A 44 21.08 -18.41 7.14
N LEU A 45 20.94 -17.85 8.33
CA LEU A 45 21.64 -16.63 8.76
C LEU A 45 22.79 -16.96 9.71
N ALA A 46 23.70 -16.00 9.92
CA ALA A 46 24.87 -16.18 10.78
C ALA A 46 24.51 -16.43 12.25
N ALA A 47 23.34 -15.96 12.70
CA ALA A 47 22.83 -16.25 14.02
C ALA A 47 22.37 -17.72 14.10
N ARG A 48 22.65 -18.36 15.24
CA ARG A 48 22.25 -19.76 15.48
C ARG A 48 20.74 -19.90 15.30
N ASN A 49 20.32 -20.99 14.67
CA ASN A 49 18.90 -21.35 14.52
C ASN A 49 18.05 -20.21 13.93
N THR A 50 18.64 -19.45 13.00
CA THR A 50 18.01 -18.28 12.40
C THR A 50 17.99 -18.41 10.89
N TYR A 51 16.85 -18.09 10.27
CA TYR A 51 16.64 -18.23 8.83
C TYR A 51 15.86 -17.06 8.26
N ASP A 52 16.15 -16.68 7.02
CA ASP A 52 15.25 -15.90 6.18
C ASP A 52 14.41 -16.85 5.32
N LEU A 53 13.08 -16.75 5.44
CA LEU A 53 12.12 -17.50 4.64
C LEU A 53 11.44 -16.54 3.65
N LYS A 54 11.62 -16.76 2.36
CA LYS A 54 10.97 -16.02 1.27
C LYS A 54 9.77 -16.79 0.73
N PHE A 55 8.63 -16.13 0.69
CA PHE A 55 7.42 -16.61 0.03
C PHE A 55 7.35 -16.12 -1.42
N ARG A 56 6.59 -16.82 -2.27
CA ARG A 56 6.38 -16.43 -3.67
C ARG A 56 5.49 -15.20 -3.85
N SER A 57 4.70 -14.86 -2.83
CA SER A 57 3.80 -13.70 -2.86
C SER A 57 3.52 -13.17 -1.45
N ASP A 58 3.04 -11.93 -1.36
CA ASP A 58 2.61 -11.34 -0.09
C ASP A 58 1.42 -12.11 0.52
N ALA A 59 0.49 -12.61 -0.31
CA ALA A 59 -0.64 -13.41 0.15
C ALA A 59 -0.16 -14.71 0.82
N ALA A 60 0.77 -15.42 0.16
CA ALA A 60 1.41 -16.61 0.70
C ALA A 60 2.13 -16.33 2.03
N ARG A 61 2.88 -15.21 2.11
CA ARG A 61 3.52 -14.80 3.36
C ARG A 61 2.50 -14.54 4.45
N ILE A 62 1.44 -13.79 4.19
CA ILE A 62 0.40 -13.47 5.18
C ILE A 62 -0.23 -14.75 5.73
N GLN A 63 -0.60 -15.67 4.85
CA GLN A 63 -1.15 -16.97 5.24
C GLN A 63 -0.13 -17.78 6.05
N GLY A 64 1.10 -17.93 5.55
CA GLY A 64 2.17 -18.67 6.23
C GLY A 64 2.52 -18.10 7.60
N VAL A 65 2.61 -16.77 7.74
CA VAL A 65 2.83 -16.12 9.05
C VAL A 65 1.66 -16.36 9.99
N SER A 66 0.42 -16.34 9.49
CA SER A 66 -0.76 -16.66 10.31
C SER A 66 -0.70 -18.09 10.85
N CYS A 67 -0.24 -19.06 10.04
CA CYS A 67 -0.05 -20.45 10.43
C CYS A 67 1.01 -20.65 11.52
N LEU A 68 2.05 -19.82 11.52
CA LEU A 68 3.19 -19.94 12.45
C LEU A 68 3.04 -19.09 13.72
N LYS A 69 1.99 -18.28 13.82
CA LYS A 69 1.82 -17.33 14.91
C LYS A 69 1.52 -18.08 16.22
N GLY A 70 2.32 -17.81 17.26
CA GLY A 70 2.11 -18.36 18.59
C GLY A 70 2.69 -19.76 18.80
N LEU A 71 3.49 -20.27 17.86
CA LEU A 71 4.21 -21.52 18.05
C LEU A 71 5.27 -21.37 19.14
N GLU A 72 5.25 -22.29 20.10
CA GLU A 72 6.24 -22.32 21.17
C GLU A 72 7.64 -22.54 20.60
N GLY A 73 8.57 -21.70 21.01
CA GLY A 73 9.97 -21.77 20.59
C GLY A 73 10.27 -21.33 19.15
N LEU A 74 9.32 -20.67 18.48
CA LEU A 74 9.53 -20.01 17.19
C LEU A 74 9.09 -18.55 17.25
N THR A 75 10.02 -17.64 16.96
CA THR A 75 9.71 -16.24 16.68
C THR A 75 9.72 -16.02 15.17
N VAL A 76 8.61 -15.49 14.65
CA VAL A 76 8.49 -15.10 13.23
C VAL A 76 8.40 -13.58 13.16
N THR A 77 9.42 -12.96 12.55
CA THR A 77 9.51 -11.51 12.40
C THR A 77 9.42 -11.17 10.92
N PRO A 78 8.27 -10.66 10.43
CA PRO A 78 8.18 -10.16 9.07
C PRO A 78 9.14 -8.99 8.88
N TYR A 79 9.83 -8.94 7.75
CA TYR A 79 10.59 -7.73 7.43
C TYR A 79 9.65 -6.58 7.09
N ASP A 80 10.05 -5.41 7.57
CA ASP A 80 9.38 -4.14 7.38
C ASP A 80 9.22 -3.86 5.88
N ARG A 81 7.97 -3.60 5.42
CA ARG A 81 7.72 -3.08 4.08
C ARG A 81 8.09 -1.61 4.00
N SER A 82 9.37 -1.31 4.17
CA SER A 82 9.92 0.04 4.06
C SER A 82 9.83 0.49 2.62
N VAL A 83 9.09 1.57 2.37
CA VAL A 83 8.97 2.18 1.05
C VAL A 83 9.18 3.68 1.14
N VAL A 84 9.51 4.28 -0.01
CA VAL A 84 9.43 5.73 -0.18
C VAL A 84 8.13 6.06 -0.91
N VAL A 85 7.18 6.62 -0.17
CA VAL A 85 5.93 7.14 -0.72
C VAL A 85 6.15 8.54 -1.24
N THR A 86 5.81 8.77 -2.52
CA THR A 86 5.83 10.08 -3.16
C THR A 86 4.40 10.60 -3.30
N VAL A 87 4.14 11.77 -2.73
CA VAL A 87 2.90 12.52 -2.86
C VAL A 87 3.07 13.58 -3.95
N LEU A 88 2.13 13.63 -4.89
CA LEU A 88 2.13 14.51 -6.06
C LEU A 88 0.82 15.29 -6.14
N TYR A 89 0.88 16.44 -6.82
CA TYR A 89 -0.28 17.29 -7.12
C TYR A 89 -1.07 17.73 -5.87
N LEU A 90 -0.36 17.90 -4.75
CA LEU A 90 -0.92 18.44 -3.52
C LEU A 90 -0.55 19.92 -3.41
N ASN A 91 -1.53 20.76 -3.06
CA ASN A 91 -1.36 22.19 -2.84
C ASN A 91 -0.21 22.46 -1.86
N PHE A 92 0.57 23.51 -2.11
CA PHE A 92 1.80 23.78 -1.36
C PHE A 92 1.53 24.23 0.08
N GLU A 93 0.37 24.84 0.32
CA GLU A 93 -0.10 25.33 1.62
C GLU A 93 -0.50 24.20 2.58
N VAL A 94 -0.77 23.00 2.04
CA VAL A 94 -1.13 21.86 2.89
C VAL A 94 0.06 21.49 3.75
N ASP A 95 -0.12 21.45 5.06
CA ASP A 95 0.95 21.16 6.02
C ASP A 95 1.55 19.76 5.81
N GLN A 96 2.88 19.65 5.97
CA GLN A 96 3.59 18.38 5.79
C GLN A 96 3.27 17.38 6.90
N GLY A 97 3.04 17.86 8.13
CA GLY A 97 2.60 17.05 9.27
C GLY A 97 1.19 16.47 9.07
N LEU A 98 0.28 17.22 8.44
CA LEU A 98 -1.03 16.70 8.03
C LEU A 98 -0.90 15.55 7.03
N VAL A 99 -0.03 15.69 6.02
CA VAL A 99 0.23 14.60 5.06
C VAL A 99 0.76 13.37 5.79
N ALA A 100 1.75 13.55 6.68
CA ALA A 100 2.30 12.46 7.49
C ALA A 100 1.21 11.78 8.31
N ARG A 101 0.34 12.54 9.00
CA ARG A 101 -0.78 12.01 9.80
C ARG A 101 -1.75 11.19 8.96
N VAL A 102 -2.08 11.62 7.74
CA VAL A 102 -2.91 10.83 6.82
C VAL A 102 -2.20 9.55 6.40
N LEU A 103 -0.92 9.63 6.05
CA LEU A 103 -0.13 8.45 5.68
C LEU A 103 0.08 7.48 6.85
N SER A 104 0.09 7.95 8.10
CA SER A 104 0.17 7.10 9.29
C SER A 104 -1.00 6.12 9.44
N GLN A 105 -2.13 6.36 8.76
CA GLN A 105 -3.24 5.39 8.71
C GLN A 105 -2.84 4.09 7.97
N TYR A 106 -1.78 4.15 7.15
CA TYR A 106 -1.31 3.04 6.32
C TYR A 106 -0.04 2.38 6.84
N GLY A 107 0.61 2.97 7.83
CA GLY A 107 1.90 2.49 8.32
C GLY A 107 2.60 3.46 9.26
N THR A 108 3.87 3.20 9.54
CA THR A 108 4.70 4.06 10.40
C THR A 108 5.59 4.94 9.53
N VAL A 109 5.40 6.26 9.58
CA VAL A 109 6.24 7.24 8.87
C VAL A 109 7.49 7.50 9.70
N SER A 110 8.68 7.35 9.09
CA SER A 110 9.97 7.52 9.75
C SER A 110 10.78 8.72 9.26
N ASP A 111 10.51 9.20 8.04
CA ASP A 111 11.16 10.40 7.49
C ASP A 111 10.21 11.09 6.49
N MET A 112 10.35 12.41 6.36
CA MET A 112 9.56 13.21 5.42
C MET A 112 10.39 14.36 4.85
N ARG A 113 10.35 14.53 3.52
CA ARG A 113 11.10 15.60 2.85
C ARG A 113 10.38 16.14 1.63
N TRP A 114 10.67 17.40 1.33
CA TRP A 114 10.40 17.97 0.01
C TRP A 114 11.46 17.49 -0.99
N VAL A 115 11.04 17.30 -2.23
CA VAL A 115 11.94 16.89 -3.31
C VAL A 115 12.33 18.10 -4.15
N THR A 116 13.59 18.15 -4.55
CA THR A 116 14.12 19.17 -5.45
C THR A 116 14.26 18.65 -6.87
N TYR A 117 14.32 19.55 -7.85
CA TYR A 117 14.90 19.22 -9.15
C TYR A 117 16.37 18.77 -8.95
N GLN A 118 16.78 17.77 -9.73
CA GLN A 118 18.08 17.10 -9.57
C GLN A 118 19.12 17.51 -10.61
N ALA A 119 18.71 18.25 -11.65
CA ALA A 119 19.54 18.51 -12.82
C ALA A 119 19.36 19.94 -13.36
N GLY A 120 20.36 20.40 -14.10
CA GLY A 120 20.39 21.71 -14.74
C GLY A 120 20.36 22.87 -13.75
N GLU A 121 19.94 24.04 -14.26
CA GLU A 121 19.87 25.30 -13.51
C GLU A 121 18.85 25.25 -12.35
N LEU A 122 17.89 24.31 -12.41
CA LEU A 122 16.88 24.15 -11.37
C LEU A 122 17.34 23.31 -10.18
N LYS A 123 18.55 22.73 -10.22
CA LYS A 123 19.04 21.84 -9.16
C LYS A 123 18.95 22.52 -7.79
N GLY A 124 18.27 21.85 -6.85
CA GLY A 124 18.07 22.36 -5.48
C GLY A 124 16.77 23.16 -5.27
N ILE A 125 16.07 23.54 -6.34
CA ILE A 125 14.75 24.16 -6.24
C ILE A 125 13.70 23.07 -5.95
N LEU A 126 12.77 23.33 -5.02
CA LEU A 126 11.69 22.40 -4.68
C LEU A 126 10.75 22.20 -5.89
N ASN A 127 10.36 20.94 -6.18
CA ASN A 127 9.51 20.59 -7.31
C ASN A 127 8.05 20.28 -6.93
N GLY A 128 7.66 20.61 -5.69
CA GLY A 128 6.32 20.37 -5.16
C GLY A 128 6.02 18.93 -4.73
N LYS A 129 6.87 17.95 -5.08
CA LYS A 129 6.70 16.56 -4.64
C LYS A 129 7.20 16.41 -3.21
N ARG A 130 6.50 15.57 -2.45
CA ARG A 130 6.87 15.25 -1.07
C ARG A 130 7.12 13.76 -0.96
N GLN A 131 8.23 13.38 -0.33
CA GLN A 131 8.60 11.99 -0.09
C GLN A 131 8.53 11.65 1.38
N PHE A 132 7.99 10.47 1.67
CA PHE A 132 7.85 9.92 3.01
C PHE A 132 8.47 8.54 3.03
N ARG A 133 9.46 8.33 3.88
CA ARG A 133 9.92 6.97 4.19
C ARG A 133 8.97 6.41 5.23
N MET A 134 8.42 5.25 4.96
CA MET A 134 7.50 4.61 5.89
C MET A 134 7.49 3.09 5.76
N VAL A 135 7.16 2.42 6.86
CA VAL A 135 6.89 0.99 6.90
C VAL A 135 5.40 0.75 6.71
N LEU A 136 5.00 0.14 5.58
CA LEU A 136 3.59 -0.10 5.24
C LEU A 136 2.99 -1.26 6.04
N LYS A 137 1.89 -0.99 6.74
CA LYS A 137 1.02 -1.99 7.39
C LYS A 137 -0.17 -2.39 6.51
N ARG A 138 -0.55 -1.54 5.55
CA ARG A 138 -1.60 -1.79 4.54
C ARG A 138 -1.31 -0.99 3.27
N GLU A 139 -1.93 -1.38 2.17
CA GLU A 139 -1.77 -0.69 0.89
C GLU A 139 -2.35 0.72 0.91
N ILE A 140 -1.63 1.68 0.33
CA ILE A 140 -2.13 3.03 0.10
C ILE A 140 -2.68 3.10 -1.33
N PRO A 141 -3.95 3.50 -1.53
CA PRO A 141 -4.48 3.71 -2.88
C PRO A 141 -3.77 4.82 -3.64
N SER A 142 -3.94 4.84 -4.96
CA SER A 142 -3.21 5.74 -5.84
C SER A 142 -3.56 7.23 -5.68
N PHE A 143 -4.61 7.56 -4.91
CA PHE A 143 -4.94 8.92 -4.53
C PHE A 143 -5.60 9.01 -3.14
N ARG A 144 -5.48 10.18 -2.51
CA ARG A 144 -6.19 10.57 -1.28
C ARG A 144 -6.51 12.05 -1.27
N PHE A 145 -7.62 12.40 -0.63
CA PHE A 145 -7.91 13.78 -0.28
C PHE A 145 -7.14 14.15 0.99
N ILE A 146 -6.32 15.20 0.91
CA ILE A 146 -5.50 15.69 2.03
C ILE A 146 -5.64 17.22 2.04
N GLY A 147 -6.11 17.78 3.15
CA GLY A 147 -6.31 19.23 3.26
C GLY A 147 -7.27 19.79 2.21
N GLY A 148 -8.29 19.01 1.80
CA GLY A 148 -9.26 19.41 0.77
C GLY A 148 -8.82 19.19 -0.68
N SER A 149 -7.55 18.85 -0.92
CA SER A 149 -7.01 18.64 -2.28
C SER A 149 -6.81 17.16 -2.59
N LYS A 150 -7.07 16.78 -3.84
CA LYS A 150 -6.83 15.41 -4.32
C LYS A 150 -5.33 15.19 -4.61
N ALA A 151 -4.64 14.55 -3.68
CA ALA A 151 -3.24 14.17 -3.83
C ALA A 151 -3.10 12.82 -4.54
N HIS A 152 -2.14 12.72 -5.45
CA HIS A 152 -1.72 11.45 -6.03
C HIS A 152 -0.63 10.83 -5.15
N ILE A 153 -0.68 9.51 -4.96
CA ILE A 153 0.24 8.77 -4.10
C ILE A 153 0.88 7.66 -4.92
N ARG A 154 2.22 7.58 -4.88
CA ARG A 154 3.03 6.58 -5.60
C ARG A 154 4.10 5.96 -4.70
N TYR A 155 4.27 4.66 -4.79
CA TYR A 155 5.40 3.92 -4.20
C TYR A 155 5.66 2.65 -5.02
N PHE A 156 6.83 2.05 -4.83
CA PHE A 156 7.19 0.81 -5.50
C PHE A 156 6.29 -0.35 -5.04
N GLY A 157 5.84 -1.20 -5.96
CA GLY A 157 4.94 -2.32 -5.65
C GLY A 157 3.49 -1.94 -5.36
N GLN A 158 3.12 -0.66 -5.50
CA GLN A 158 1.74 -0.21 -5.26
C GLN A 158 0.73 -0.91 -6.19
N PRO A 159 -0.36 -1.49 -5.63
CA PRO A 159 -1.42 -2.09 -6.42
C PRO A 159 -2.09 -1.10 -7.38
N ARG A 160 -2.54 -1.61 -8.53
CA ARG A 160 -3.34 -0.82 -9.47
C ARG A 160 -4.75 -0.65 -8.92
N THR A 161 -5.05 0.56 -8.47
CA THR A 161 -6.37 0.95 -7.95
C THR A 161 -7.07 1.93 -8.88
N CYS A 162 -8.40 1.92 -8.87
CA CYS A 162 -9.23 2.85 -9.64
C CYS A 162 -9.01 4.29 -9.16
N PHE A 163 -8.74 5.25 -10.06
CA PHE A 163 -8.52 6.66 -9.66
C PHE A 163 -9.80 7.44 -9.30
N LYS A 164 -10.97 6.79 -9.35
CA LYS A 164 -12.25 7.35 -8.92
C LYS A 164 -12.61 6.95 -7.49
N CYS A 165 -12.63 5.65 -7.20
CA CYS A 165 -13.05 5.13 -5.88
C CYS A 165 -11.89 4.61 -5.02
N GLY A 166 -10.73 4.29 -5.61
CA GLY A 166 -9.57 3.75 -4.89
C GLY A 166 -9.60 2.24 -4.69
N GLU A 167 -10.62 1.54 -5.19
CA GLU A 167 -10.73 0.08 -5.13
C GLU A 167 -9.91 -0.63 -6.21
N GLU A 168 -9.57 -1.89 -5.97
CA GLU A 168 -8.87 -2.76 -6.92
C GLU A 168 -9.84 -3.41 -7.93
N GLY A 169 -9.29 -4.12 -8.92
CA GLY A 169 -10.06 -4.91 -9.89
C GLY A 169 -10.61 -4.13 -11.09
N HIS A 170 -10.54 -2.80 -11.10
CA HIS A 170 -10.98 -2.00 -12.25
C HIS A 170 -10.22 -0.67 -12.38
N VAL A 171 -10.31 -0.05 -13.57
CA VAL A 171 -9.79 1.30 -13.85
C VAL A 171 -10.92 2.33 -13.84
N SER A 172 -10.58 3.62 -13.80
CA SER A 172 -11.56 4.72 -13.74
C SER A 172 -12.67 4.68 -14.81
N GLY A 173 -12.37 4.16 -15.99
CA GLY A 173 -13.35 4.01 -17.08
C GLY A 173 -14.42 2.96 -16.79
N SER A 174 -14.10 1.95 -15.99
CA SER A 174 -14.98 0.82 -15.64
C SER A 174 -15.46 0.90 -14.19
N CYS A 175 -15.45 2.10 -13.59
CA CYS A 175 -15.82 2.27 -12.19
C CYS A 175 -17.33 2.12 -11.99
N PRO A 176 -17.79 1.17 -11.17
CA PRO A 176 -19.22 0.95 -10.95
C PRO A 176 -19.87 2.15 -10.25
N THR A 177 -19.11 2.87 -9.43
CA THR A 177 -19.57 4.07 -8.70
C THR A 177 -19.97 5.22 -9.63
N SER A 178 -19.53 5.25 -10.91
CA SER A 178 -19.99 6.29 -11.84
C SER A 178 -21.44 6.14 -12.29
N TYR A 179 -22.09 5.01 -12.07
CA TYR A 179 -23.51 4.82 -12.40
C TYR A 179 -24.47 5.35 -11.32
N SER A 180 -24.02 5.52 -10.07
CA SER A 180 -24.92 5.85 -8.95
C SER A 180 -25.24 7.34 -8.80
N ALA A 181 -24.53 8.24 -9.48
CA ALA A 181 -24.81 9.68 -9.41
C ALA A 181 -25.87 10.17 -10.42
N ARG A 182 -26.31 9.31 -11.36
CA ARG A 182 -27.30 9.67 -12.40
C ARG A 182 -28.68 9.05 -12.21
N ALA A 183 -28.85 8.12 -11.26
CA ALA A 183 -30.11 7.39 -11.07
C ALA A 183 -31.08 8.03 -10.07
N SER A 184 -30.80 9.24 -9.57
CA SER A 184 -31.68 9.95 -8.62
C SER A 184 -32.07 11.37 -9.07
N ALA A 185 -31.78 11.74 -10.32
CA ALA A 185 -32.44 12.89 -10.92
C ALA A 185 -33.77 12.38 -11.48
N GLU A 186 -34.86 12.66 -10.76
CA GLU A 186 -36.19 12.60 -11.35
C GLU A 186 -36.19 13.40 -12.66
N PRO A 187 -36.87 12.94 -13.73
CA PRO A 187 -37.02 13.76 -14.92
C PRO A 187 -37.69 15.08 -14.50
N GLY A 188 -36.98 16.18 -14.68
CA GLY A 188 -37.53 17.52 -14.45
C GLY A 188 -38.77 17.73 -15.31
N PRO A 189 -39.72 18.58 -14.88
CA PRO A 189 -40.97 18.78 -15.61
C PRO A 189 -40.69 19.27 -17.03
N GLU A 190 -41.45 18.72 -17.98
CA GLU A 190 -41.36 19.11 -19.39
C GLU A 190 -41.55 20.63 -19.56
N PRO A 191 -40.83 21.28 -20.48
CA PRO A 191 -40.97 22.71 -20.71
C PRO A 191 -42.39 23.01 -21.22
N MET A 192 -43.10 23.86 -20.48
CA MET A 192 -44.39 24.42 -20.90
C MET A 192 -44.19 25.20 -22.20
N VAL A 193 -44.84 24.74 -23.26
CA VAL A 193 -44.99 25.51 -24.50
C VAL A 193 -45.89 26.72 -24.21
N GLU A 194 -45.37 27.93 -24.41
CA GLU A 194 -46.19 29.15 -24.37
C GLU A 194 -47.05 29.21 -25.64
N GLU A 195 -48.36 29.11 -25.46
CA GLU A 195 -49.36 29.36 -26.51
C GLU A 195 -49.37 30.85 -26.87
N PRO A 196 -49.29 31.25 -28.15
CA PRO A 196 -49.37 32.65 -28.53
C PRO A 196 -50.79 33.19 -28.29
N GLY A 197 -50.88 34.24 -27.45
CA GLY A 197 -52.12 34.89 -27.06
C GLY A 197 -52.97 35.36 -28.23
N SER A 198 -54.27 35.07 -28.15
CA SER A 198 -55.28 35.61 -29.06
C SER A 198 -55.46 37.12 -28.87
N PRO A 199 -55.62 37.92 -29.94
CA PRO A 199 -55.86 39.34 -29.82
C PRO A 199 -57.30 39.60 -29.33
N CYS A 200 -57.43 40.57 -28.42
CA CYS A 200 -58.72 41.06 -27.94
C CYS A 200 -59.45 41.84 -29.04
N LEU A 201 -60.79 41.76 -29.02
CA LEU A 201 -61.76 42.41 -29.91
C LEU A 201 -61.55 43.92 -30.07
#